data_AF-A0A2S5X953-F1
#
_entry.id   AF-A0A2S5X953-F1
#
_cell.length_a   1.000
_cell.length_b   1.000
_cell.length_c   1.000
_cell.angle_alpha   90.00
_cell.angle_beta   90.00
_cell.angle_gamma   90.00
#
_symmetry.space_group_name_H-M   'P 1'
#
loop_
_entity.id
_entity.type
_entity.pdbx_description
1 polymer ?
#
loop_
_entity_poly.entity_id
_entity_poly.type
_entity_poly.pdbx_seq_one_letter_code
_entity_poly.pdbx_strand_id
1 'polypeptide(L)'
;MTLLNALGPSSMFAEFIGLAGYAVGSDNEDVEVWSRGGEERHRVRSSDAGYLVAGASRSGSYVTEFQASRLEDVERYLTFLIGNASVRGTRGFGLLATSTQPALAAGTESATDGKGNVRLWSVADPSRTVIFLRGVPWEPRTFSHLMAVPLGTLRRALLDPHGSPVFDVGQPQVNPPVVLSWSPEWLFSTAFREFVALGGAEVTARGDTVLVGDFETGYEVSDADGWWCVRRYSRGLHDTRMRARGAEDVERYLLLQFGPAARHAPQLRLPLLVEPAPPVEIAEGLRFEPVAPGWVSVRGTDGSERGIEIADAGITAARDARDFTHLLRSTPQEIRESYLDAAGSPALSPILVPVSRGDAVPPSVDWGRLSASDRRLADSGFRLFCSLNEKRGKVFEDPVSAAPFDGGVAVFRSIRGGGMILVAHDGSVLYRSSSYSFERALDEFREGQRTPLDSFGG
;
A
#
# COMPACT_ATOMS: atom_id res chain seq x y z
N MET A 1 -12.38 -15.97 -30.89
CA MET A 1 -12.91 -15.68 -29.54
C MET A 1 -12.92 -14.17 -29.39
N THR A 2 -14.05 -13.54 -29.06
CA THR A 2 -14.15 -12.07 -28.90
C THR A 2 -13.78 -11.64 -27.48
N LEU A 3 -13.40 -10.37 -27.31
CA LEU A 3 -13.07 -9.77 -26.00
C LEU A 3 -14.18 -10.03 -24.96
N LEU A 4 -15.43 -9.80 -25.34
CA LEU A 4 -16.61 -10.01 -24.50
C LEU A 4 -16.90 -11.48 -24.18
N ASN A 5 -16.55 -12.42 -25.07
CA ASN A 5 -16.76 -13.84 -24.79
C ASN A 5 -15.75 -14.38 -23.76
N ALA A 6 -14.51 -13.90 -23.79
CA ALA A 6 -13.46 -14.36 -22.88
C ALA A 6 -13.49 -13.65 -21.53
N LEU A 7 -13.73 -12.32 -21.54
CA LEU A 7 -13.58 -11.47 -20.36
C LEU A 7 -14.87 -10.79 -19.94
N GLY A 8 -15.98 -10.92 -20.68
CA GLY A 8 -17.22 -10.21 -20.39
C GLY A 8 -18.00 -10.74 -19.18
N PRO A 9 -19.14 -10.12 -18.84
CA PRO A 9 -19.87 -10.39 -17.59
C PRO A 9 -20.31 -11.85 -17.39
N SER A 10 -20.53 -12.59 -18.48
CA SER A 10 -20.96 -13.99 -18.46
C SER A 10 -19.79 -14.99 -18.59
N SER A 11 -18.55 -14.51 -18.53
CA SER A 11 -17.37 -15.36 -18.68
C SER A 11 -17.01 -16.09 -17.39
N MET A 12 -16.32 -17.23 -17.52
CA MET A 12 -15.69 -17.92 -16.38
C MET A 12 -14.68 -17.03 -15.65
N PHE A 13 -14.11 -16.04 -16.34
CA PHE A 13 -13.25 -15.03 -15.74
C PHE A 13 -14.04 -14.14 -14.78
N ALA A 14 -15.17 -13.57 -15.23
CA ALA A 14 -16.04 -12.72 -14.41
C ALA A 14 -16.57 -13.46 -13.18
N GLU A 15 -16.99 -14.71 -13.34
CA GLU A 15 -17.42 -15.57 -12.22
C GLU A 15 -16.30 -15.74 -11.19
N PHE A 16 -15.08 -16.04 -11.65
CA PHE A 16 -13.93 -16.27 -10.78
C PHE A 16 -13.52 -15.01 -9.99
N ILE A 17 -13.39 -13.86 -10.65
CA ILE A 17 -13.00 -12.62 -9.95
C ILE A 17 -14.14 -12.04 -9.09
N GLY A 18 -15.39 -12.38 -9.41
CA GLY A 18 -16.56 -12.05 -8.60
C GLY A 18 -16.47 -12.61 -7.18
N LEU A 19 -15.72 -13.70 -6.98
CA LEU A 19 -15.41 -14.26 -5.66
C LEU A 19 -14.63 -13.29 -4.74
N ALA A 20 -14.01 -12.26 -5.29
CA ALA A 20 -13.32 -11.20 -4.57
C ALA A 20 -14.10 -9.87 -4.57
N GLY A 21 -15.35 -9.86 -5.05
CA GLY A 21 -16.17 -8.65 -5.17
C GLY A 21 -15.79 -7.74 -6.35
N TYR A 22 -15.13 -8.28 -7.39
CA TYR A 22 -14.90 -7.55 -8.64
C TYR A 22 -16.10 -7.72 -9.56
N ALA A 23 -16.36 -6.70 -10.38
CA ALA A 23 -17.35 -6.72 -11.43
C ALA A 23 -16.67 -6.51 -12.79
N VAL A 24 -17.36 -6.98 -13.82
CA VAL A 24 -16.96 -6.80 -15.22
C VAL A 24 -18.07 -6.06 -15.94
N GLY A 25 -17.69 -5.12 -16.79
CA GLY A 25 -18.57 -4.42 -17.69
C GLY A 25 -17.89 -4.15 -19.02
N SER A 26 -18.64 -3.50 -19.91
CA SER A 26 -18.16 -3.05 -21.20
C SER A 26 -18.38 -1.56 -21.33
N ASP A 27 -17.35 -0.84 -21.78
CA ASP A 27 -17.44 0.56 -22.20
C ASP A 27 -17.09 0.63 -23.68
N ASN A 28 -18.11 0.79 -24.53
CA ASN A 28 -18.00 0.63 -25.99
C ASN A 28 -17.46 -0.75 -26.40
N GLU A 29 -16.23 -0.79 -26.92
CA GLU A 29 -15.53 -2.01 -27.35
C GLU A 29 -14.49 -2.50 -26.32
N ASP A 30 -14.26 -1.73 -25.25
CA ASP A 30 -13.34 -2.08 -24.18
C ASP A 30 -14.06 -2.91 -23.10
N VAL A 31 -13.34 -3.85 -22.50
CA VAL A 31 -13.80 -4.54 -21.28
C VAL A 31 -13.21 -3.84 -20.07
N GLU A 32 -14.06 -3.48 -19.12
CA GLU A 32 -13.65 -2.95 -17.83
C GLU A 32 -13.87 -3.97 -16.72
N VAL A 33 -12.90 -4.04 -15.83
CA VAL A 33 -12.91 -4.86 -14.62
C VAL A 33 -12.66 -3.95 -13.45
N TRP A 34 -13.49 -3.97 -12.41
CA TRP A 34 -13.30 -3.09 -11.26
C TRP A 34 -13.64 -3.75 -9.94
N SER A 35 -12.92 -3.36 -8.89
CA SER A 35 -13.19 -3.79 -7.51
C SER A 35 -14.42 -3.09 -6.94
N ARG A 36 -14.96 -3.61 -5.83
CA ARG A 36 -16.06 -2.98 -5.10
C ARG A 36 -15.69 -1.55 -4.71
N GLY A 37 -16.46 -0.57 -5.20
CA GLY A 37 -16.21 0.85 -4.97
C GLY A 37 -15.24 1.53 -5.96
N GLY A 38 -14.75 0.79 -6.97
CA GLY A 38 -13.94 1.34 -8.06
C GLY A 38 -12.52 1.77 -7.65
N GLU A 39 -11.99 1.21 -6.56
CA GLU A 39 -10.64 1.53 -6.08
C GLU A 39 -9.54 0.96 -6.98
N GLU A 40 -9.83 -0.14 -7.66
CA GLU A 40 -8.97 -0.73 -8.68
C GLU A 40 -9.80 -0.97 -9.92
N ARG A 41 -9.28 -0.56 -11.08
CA ARG A 41 -9.93 -0.68 -12.37
C ARG A 41 -8.91 -1.13 -13.41
N HIS A 42 -9.25 -2.14 -14.20
CA HIS A 42 -8.48 -2.56 -15.36
C HIS A 42 -9.34 -2.39 -16.60
N ARG A 43 -8.75 -1.86 -17.65
CA ARG A 43 -9.38 -1.73 -18.96
C ARG A 43 -8.60 -2.54 -19.97
N VAL A 44 -9.32 -3.39 -20.70
CA VAL A 44 -8.78 -4.20 -21.78
C VAL A 44 -9.28 -3.68 -23.11
N ARG A 45 -8.34 -3.37 -24.01
CA ARG A 45 -8.61 -2.83 -25.33
C ARG A 45 -7.96 -3.67 -26.42
N SER A 46 -8.65 -3.86 -27.54
CA SER A 46 -8.06 -4.43 -28.76
C SER A 46 -7.27 -3.37 -29.54
N SER A 47 -6.16 -3.77 -30.14
CA SER A 47 -5.27 -2.92 -30.94
C SER A 47 -4.66 -3.72 -32.10
N ASP A 48 -4.05 -3.02 -33.06
CA ASP A 48 -3.33 -3.66 -34.18
C ASP A 48 -2.17 -4.55 -33.71
N ALA A 49 -1.63 -4.28 -32.52
CA ALA A 49 -0.53 -5.02 -31.91
C ALA A 49 -0.99 -6.08 -30.89
N GLY A 50 -2.28 -6.44 -30.89
CA GLY A 50 -2.89 -7.39 -29.95
C GLY A 50 -3.76 -6.70 -28.92
N TYR A 51 -3.72 -7.15 -27.67
CA TYR A 51 -4.57 -6.70 -26.59
C TYR A 51 -3.75 -5.94 -25.55
N LEU A 52 -4.26 -4.80 -25.11
CA LEU A 52 -3.65 -3.93 -24.11
C LEU A 52 -4.47 -3.99 -22.83
N VAL A 53 -3.78 -4.07 -21.69
CA VAL A 53 -4.36 -3.94 -20.35
C VAL A 53 -3.80 -2.68 -19.72
N ALA A 54 -4.69 -1.81 -19.27
CA ALA A 54 -4.34 -0.62 -18.51
C ALA A 54 -4.98 -0.66 -17.12
N GLY A 55 -4.21 -0.37 -16.08
CA GLY A 55 -4.66 -0.27 -14.71
C GLY A 55 -4.91 1.18 -14.28
N ALA A 56 -5.85 1.38 -13.37
CA ALA A 56 -6.11 2.64 -12.69
C ALA A 56 -6.47 2.40 -11.23
N SER A 57 -5.91 3.22 -10.34
CA SER A 57 -6.28 3.24 -8.92
C SER A 57 -7.19 4.42 -8.62
N ARG A 58 -8.32 4.17 -7.95
CA ARG A 58 -9.34 5.16 -7.59
C ARG A 58 -9.75 5.99 -8.82
N SER A 59 -9.83 7.31 -8.67
CA SER A 59 -10.09 8.29 -9.73
C SER A 59 -8.86 8.64 -10.58
N GLY A 60 -7.76 7.88 -10.48
CA GLY A 60 -6.56 8.07 -11.28
C GLY A 60 -6.75 7.73 -12.76
N SER A 61 -5.79 8.19 -13.57
CA SER A 61 -5.73 7.89 -15.01
C SER A 61 -5.30 6.44 -15.26
N TYR A 62 -5.77 5.87 -16.38
CA TYR A 62 -5.33 4.57 -16.85
C TYR A 62 -3.90 4.61 -17.35
N VAL A 63 -3.08 3.65 -16.91
CA VAL A 63 -1.70 3.44 -17.37
C VAL A 63 -1.59 2.04 -17.93
N THR A 64 -1.11 1.91 -19.16
CA THR A 64 -0.90 0.60 -19.78
C THR A 64 0.20 -0.15 -19.02
N GLU A 65 -0.11 -1.35 -18.58
CA GLU A 65 0.78 -2.19 -17.78
C GLU A 65 1.18 -3.46 -18.51
N PHE A 66 0.32 -3.98 -19.38
CA PHE A 66 0.51 -5.28 -20.01
C PHE A 66 -0.03 -5.30 -21.44
N GLN A 67 0.66 -6.02 -22.31
CA GLN A 67 0.24 -6.26 -23.68
C GLN A 67 0.42 -7.74 -24.03
N ALA A 68 -0.52 -8.32 -24.76
CA ALA A 68 -0.39 -9.68 -25.28
C ALA A 68 -0.91 -9.80 -26.71
N SER A 69 -0.27 -10.64 -27.51
CA SER A 69 -0.78 -10.95 -28.87
C SER A 69 -2.01 -11.86 -28.84
N ARG A 70 -2.33 -12.46 -27.68
CA ARG A 70 -3.48 -13.36 -27.48
C ARG A 70 -4.34 -12.91 -26.32
N LEU A 71 -5.65 -12.97 -26.52
CA LEU A 71 -6.65 -12.68 -25.48
C LEU A 71 -6.54 -13.65 -24.30
N GLU A 72 -6.18 -14.91 -24.56
CA GLU A 72 -5.96 -15.91 -23.51
C GLU A 72 -4.86 -15.50 -22.52
N ASP A 73 -3.82 -14.83 -23.00
CA ASP A 73 -2.72 -14.35 -22.15
C ASP A 73 -3.13 -13.11 -21.34
N VAL A 74 -4.06 -12.29 -21.84
CA VAL A 74 -4.70 -11.24 -21.05
C VAL A 74 -5.57 -11.82 -19.94
N GLU A 75 -6.41 -12.81 -20.26
CA GLU A 75 -7.25 -13.48 -19.27
C GLU A 75 -6.40 -14.15 -18.19
N ARG A 76 -5.29 -14.78 -18.58
CA ARG A 76 -4.32 -15.40 -17.68
C ARG A 76 -3.67 -14.36 -16.76
N TYR A 77 -3.25 -13.24 -17.33
CA TYR A 77 -2.66 -12.12 -16.60
C TYR A 77 -3.62 -11.59 -15.53
N LEU A 78 -4.85 -11.23 -15.91
CA LEU A 78 -5.85 -10.71 -14.98
C LEU A 78 -6.33 -11.75 -13.97
N THR A 79 -6.48 -13.02 -14.39
CA THR A 79 -6.85 -14.13 -13.49
C THR A 79 -5.79 -14.31 -12.41
N PHE A 80 -4.51 -14.27 -12.76
CA PHE A 80 -3.45 -14.37 -11.76
C PHE A 80 -3.35 -13.12 -10.90
N LEU A 81 -3.38 -11.92 -11.49
CA LEU A 81 -3.28 -10.65 -10.77
C LEU A 81 -4.36 -10.51 -9.69
N ILE A 82 -5.63 -10.58 -10.10
CA ILE A 82 -6.78 -10.41 -9.19
C ILE A 82 -6.98 -11.66 -8.33
N GLY A 83 -6.74 -12.84 -8.90
CA GLY A 83 -6.91 -14.09 -8.20
C GLY A 83 -5.93 -14.27 -7.05
N ASN A 84 -4.65 -13.98 -7.29
CA ASN A 84 -3.61 -14.13 -6.27
C ASN A 84 -3.78 -13.08 -5.17
N ALA A 85 -4.03 -11.82 -5.50
CA ALA A 85 -4.19 -10.75 -4.51
C ALA A 85 -5.54 -10.82 -3.76
N SER A 86 -6.65 -10.82 -4.50
CA SER A 86 -7.97 -10.53 -3.93
C SER A 86 -8.81 -11.79 -3.70
N VAL A 87 -8.81 -12.76 -4.62
CA VAL A 87 -9.60 -14.00 -4.46
C VAL A 87 -9.03 -14.87 -3.35
N ARG A 88 -7.71 -14.96 -3.22
CA ARG A 88 -7.04 -15.65 -2.10
C ARG A 88 -7.16 -14.88 -0.79
N GLY A 89 -6.93 -13.57 -0.82
CA GLY A 89 -7.00 -12.70 0.38
C GLY A 89 -8.36 -12.77 1.06
N THR A 90 -9.46 -12.74 0.29
CA THR A 90 -10.84 -12.89 0.83
C THR A 90 -11.11 -14.26 1.46
N ARG A 91 -10.27 -15.26 1.22
CA ARG A 91 -10.34 -16.62 1.81
C ARG A 91 -9.34 -16.82 2.95
N GLY A 92 -8.55 -15.81 3.30
CA GLY A 92 -7.49 -15.91 4.30
C GLY A 92 -6.30 -16.76 3.86
N PHE A 93 -6.13 -16.99 2.55
CA PHE A 93 -4.97 -17.71 2.02
C PHE A 93 -3.82 -16.73 1.74
N GLY A 94 -2.60 -17.13 2.07
CA GLY A 94 -1.40 -16.36 1.73
C GLY A 94 -1.19 -16.25 0.22
N LEU A 95 -0.53 -15.18 -0.21
CA LEU A 95 -0.15 -15.02 -1.61
C LEU A 95 0.75 -16.17 -2.06
N LEU A 96 0.54 -16.65 -3.28
CA LEU A 96 1.42 -17.65 -3.85
C LEU A 96 2.71 -16.96 -4.26
N ALA A 97 3.77 -17.26 -3.52
CA ALA A 97 5.12 -16.82 -3.81
C ALA A 97 5.57 -17.44 -5.13
N THR A 98 6.03 -16.60 -6.04
CA THR A 98 6.45 -17.03 -7.38
C THR A 98 7.96 -17.16 -7.50
N SER A 99 8.69 -16.94 -6.40
CA SER A 99 10.15 -16.80 -6.34
C SER A 99 10.93 -18.13 -6.25
N THR A 100 10.26 -19.28 -6.15
CA THR A 100 10.93 -20.59 -6.10
C THR A 100 11.37 -21.11 -7.47
N GLN A 101 11.04 -20.42 -8.58
CA GLN A 101 11.37 -20.84 -9.94
C GLN A 101 12.54 -20.02 -10.51
N PRO A 102 13.79 -20.53 -10.48
CA PRO A 102 14.97 -19.73 -10.83
C PRO A 102 15.09 -19.42 -12.34
N ALA A 103 14.53 -20.24 -13.23
CA ALA A 103 14.64 -20.09 -14.68
C ALA A 103 13.29 -19.78 -15.35
N LEU A 104 13.34 -19.15 -16.54
CA LEU A 104 12.19 -19.08 -17.44
C LEU A 104 11.66 -20.49 -17.74
N ALA A 105 10.36 -20.59 -18.00
CA ALA A 105 9.76 -21.85 -18.46
C ALA A 105 10.46 -22.34 -19.74
N ALA A 106 10.67 -23.66 -19.82
CA ALA A 106 11.27 -24.28 -21.00
C ALA A 106 10.49 -23.90 -22.26
N GLY A 107 11.21 -23.47 -23.30
CA GLY A 107 10.61 -23.00 -24.55
C GLY A 107 10.07 -21.57 -24.51
N THR A 108 10.39 -20.78 -23.49
CA THR A 108 10.14 -19.34 -23.44
C THR A 108 11.44 -18.56 -23.44
N GLU A 109 11.50 -17.50 -24.24
CA GLU A 109 12.60 -16.54 -24.25
C GLU A 109 12.12 -15.15 -23.80
N SER A 110 13.07 -14.32 -23.39
CA SER A 110 12.79 -12.96 -22.94
C SER A 110 13.80 -11.94 -23.46
N ALA A 111 13.35 -10.70 -23.66
CA ALA A 111 14.21 -9.55 -23.93
C ALA A 111 13.65 -8.31 -23.23
N THR A 112 14.55 -7.47 -22.74
CA THR A 112 14.20 -6.18 -22.13
C THR A 112 14.54 -5.06 -23.11
N ASP A 113 13.59 -4.17 -23.39
CA ASP A 113 13.84 -3.02 -24.25
C ASP A 113 14.55 -1.86 -23.50
N GLY A 114 14.99 -0.85 -24.24
CA GLY A 114 15.67 0.33 -23.65
C GLY A 114 14.80 1.18 -22.70
N LYS A 115 13.51 0.87 -22.56
CA LYS A 115 12.59 1.51 -21.61
C LYS A 115 12.34 0.63 -20.36
N GLY A 116 12.95 -0.55 -20.30
CA GLY A 116 12.78 -1.52 -19.22
C GLY A 116 11.54 -2.40 -19.37
N ASN A 117 10.88 -2.40 -20.53
CA ASN A 117 9.75 -3.30 -20.76
C ASN A 117 10.28 -4.70 -21.07
N VAL A 118 9.68 -5.72 -20.46
CA VAL A 118 10.10 -7.11 -20.65
C VAL A 118 9.16 -7.78 -21.63
N ARG A 119 9.69 -8.20 -22.77
CA ARG A 119 8.99 -9.04 -23.75
C ARG A 119 9.30 -10.50 -23.47
N LEU A 120 8.26 -11.33 -23.44
CA LEU A 120 8.32 -12.79 -23.47
C LEU A 120 7.76 -13.32 -24.78
N TRP A 121 8.33 -14.40 -25.31
CA TRP A 121 7.76 -15.13 -26.44
C TRP A 121 7.98 -16.63 -26.32
N SER A 122 7.04 -17.39 -26.90
CA SER A 122 7.18 -18.83 -27.06
C SER A 122 8.16 -19.13 -28.20
N VAL A 123 9.16 -19.97 -27.96
CA VAL A 123 10.10 -20.45 -28.99
C VAL A 123 9.37 -21.31 -30.03
N ALA A 124 8.42 -22.13 -29.59
CA ALA A 124 7.60 -22.96 -30.48
C ALA A 124 6.60 -22.14 -31.31
N ASP A 125 6.31 -20.91 -30.88
CA ASP A 125 5.37 -20.01 -31.54
C ASP A 125 5.73 -18.55 -31.28
N PRO A 126 6.69 -17.99 -32.04
CA PRO A 126 7.17 -16.63 -31.82
C PRO A 126 6.10 -15.54 -32.03
N SER A 127 4.94 -15.88 -32.61
CA SER A 127 3.79 -14.97 -32.72
C SER A 127 3.06 -14.78 -31.39
N ARG A 128 3.19 -15.74 -30.46
CA ARG A 128 2.67 -15.64 -29.10
C ARG A 128 3.65 -14.84 -28.25
N THR A 129 3.35 -13.56 -28.07
CA THR A 129 4.20 -12.63 -27.35
C THR A 129 3.42 -11.90 -26.28
N VAL A 130 4.10 -11.63 -25.17
CA VAL A 130 3.60 -10.81 -24.09
C VAL A 130 4.63 -9.76 -23.74
N ILE A 131 4.20 -8.55 -23.43
CA ILE A 131 5.06 -7.44 -23.04
C ILE A 131 4.56 -6.92 -21.71
N PHE A 132 5.44 -6.96 -20.72
CA PHE A 132 5.28 -6.31 -19.44
C PHE A 132 5.84 -4.90 -19.56
N LEU A 133 4.98 -3.90 -19.46
CA LEU A 133 5.44 -2.53 -19.41
C LEU A 133 5.98 -2.24 -18.01
N ARG A 134 6.96 -1.35 -17.91
CA ARG A 134 7.56 -0.95 -16.64
C ARG A 134 6.45 -0.52 -15.67
N GLY A 135 6.20 -1.31 -14.61
CA GLY A 135 5.02 -1.11 -13.77
C GLY A 135 4.38 -2.38 -13.20
N VAL A 136 4.53 -3.55 -13.84
CA VAL A 136 3.72 -4.73 -13.47
C VAL A 136 4.11 -5.29 -12.08
N PRO A 137 3.12 -5.59 -11.21
CA PRO A 137 3.39 -5.95 -9.80
C PRO A 137 3.99 -7.36 -9.59
N TRP A 138 4.22 -8.14 -10.66
CA TRP A 138 4.74 -9.52 -10.56
C TRP A 138 5.69 -9.88 -11.71
N GLU A 139 6.41 -10.99 -11.57
CA GLU A 139 7.57 -11.30 -12.42
C GLU A 139 7.23 -11.92 -13.79
N PRO A 140 7.79 -11.43 -14.91
CA PRO A 140 7.68 -12.07 -16.22
C PRO A 140 8.06 -13.55 -16.19
N ARG A 141 9.01 -13.95 -15.33
CA ARG A 141 9.37 -15.36 -15.11
C ARG A 141 8.17 -16.18 -14.66
N THR A 142 7.43 -15.71 -13.66
CA THR A 142 6.18 -16.37 -13.23
C THR A 142 5.24 -16.54 -14.40
N PHE A 143 5.05 -15.48 -15.19
CA PHE A 143 4.15 -15.55 -16.33
C PHE A 143 4.60 -16.57 -17.36
N SER A 144 5.91 -16.72 -17.60
CA SER A 144 6.43 -17.73 -18.53
C SER A 144 5.96 -19.14 -18.16
N HIS A 145 5.90 -19.47 -16.86
CA HIS A 145 5.37 -20.76 -16.40
C HIS A 145 3.86 -20.82 -16.53
N LEU A 146 3.16 -19.72 -16.26
CA LEU A 146 1.71 -19.65 -16.44
C LEU A 146 1.28 -19.77 -17.91
N MET A 147 2.09 -19.36 -18.88
CA MET A 147 1.77 -19.44 -20.31
C MET A 147 1.43 -20.85 -20.76
N ALA A 148 1.98 -21.88 -20.11
CA ALA A 148 1.67 -23.28 -20.39
C ALA A 148 0.47 -23.82 -19.58
N VAL A 149 0.02 -23.11 -18.55
CA VAL A 149 -1.05 -23.53 -17.65
C VAL A 149 -2.41 -23.24 -18.26
N PRO A 150 -3.31 -24.24 -18.39
CA PRO A 150 -4.69 -24.01 -18.80
C PRO A 150 -5.42 -23.10 -17.78
N LEU A 151 -6.20 -22.13 -18.26
CA LEU A 151 -6.90 -21.14 -17.42
C LEU A 151 -7.76 -21.79 -16.32
N GLY A 152 -8.46 -22.88 -16.63
CA GLY A 152 -9.23 -23.63 -15.62
C GLY A 152 -8.37 -24.28 -14.53
N THR A 153 -7.12 -24.66 -14.85
CA THR A 153 -6.16 -25.18 -13.87
C THR A 153 -5.59 -24.05 -13.02
N LEU A 154 -5.30 -22.89 -13.62
CA LEU A 154 -4.86 -21.69 -12.88
C LEU A 154 -5.91 -21.24 -11.86
N ARG A 155 -7.19 -21.16 -12.26
CA ARG A 155 -8.28 -20.81 -11.33
C ARG A 155 -8.39 -21.78 -10.16
N ARG A 156 -8.34 -23.10 -10.44
CA ARG A 156 -8.38 -24.13 -9.40
C ARG A 156 -7.21 -23.99 -8.44
N ALA A 157 -6.02 -23.75 -8.95
CA ALA A 157 -4.83 -23.51 -8.12
C ALA A 157 -4.99 -22.26 -7.24
N LEU A 158 -5.52 -21.17 -7.77
CA LEU A 158 -5.74 -19.96 -6.98
C LEU A 158 -6.80 -20.15 -5.88
N LEU A 159 -7.72 -21.11 -6.02
CA LEU A 159 -8.69 -21.49 -4.99
C LEU A 159 -8.14 -22.52 -3.99
N ASP A 160 -7.00 -23.15 -4.28
CA ASP A 160 -6.35 -24.13 -3.41
C ASP A 160 -5.48 -23.41 -2.35
N PRO A 161 -5.55 -23.78 -1.05
CA PRO A 161 -4.75 -23.13 -0.01
C PRO A 161 -3.25 -23.07 -0.31
N HIS A 162 -2.71 -24.10 -0.98
CA HIS A 162 -1.28 -24.24 -1.29
C HIS A 162 -0.96 -23.94 -2.77
N GLY A 163 -1.96 -23.60 -3.58
CA GLY A 163 -1.74 -23.30 -4.99
C GLY A 163 -1.60 -24.53 -5.88
N SER A 164 -1.94 -25.72 -5.39
CA SER A 164 -1.78 -26.97 -6.15
C SER A 164 -2.74 -27.05 -7.35
N PRO A 165 -2.35 -27.58 -8.52
CA PRO A 165 -1.05 -28.18 -8.85
C PRO A 165 -0.05 -27.19 -9.48
N VAL A 166 -0.37 -25.89 -9.55
CA VAL A 166 0.40 -24.92 -10.34
C VAL A 166 1.56 -24.34 -9.55
N PHE A 167 1.34 -24.07 -8.27
CA PHE A 167 2.29 -23.39 -7.41
C PHE A 167 2.81 -24.29 -6.29
N ASP A 168 2.55 -25.60 -6.39
CA ASP A 168 2.75 -26.64 -5.38
C ASP A 168 3.95 -26.34 -4.46
N VAL A 169 3.69 -25.56 -3.42
CA VAL A 169 4.61 -25.31 -2.33
C VAL A 169 4.44 -26.55 -1.48
N GLY A 170 5.46 -27.40 -1.42
CA GLY A 170 5.39 -28.66 -0.65
C GLY A 170 4.72 -28.44 0.70
N GLN A 171 4.02 -29.46 1.19
CA GLN A 171 3.30 -29.50 2.48
C GLN A 171 3.94 -28.62 3.56
N PRO A 172 3.17 -28.04 4.49
CA PRO A 172 3.70 -27.16 5.53
C PRO A 172 4.74 -27.92 6.35
N GLN A 173 5.99 -27.85 5.92
CA GLN A 173 7.11 -28.12 6.78
C GLN A 173 7.03 -27.00 7.79
N VAL A 174 6.86 -27.39 9.05
CA VAL A 174 7.29 -26.59 10.18
C VAL A 174 8.79 -26.38 9.97
N ASN A 175 9.14 -25.39 9.16
CA ASN A 175 10.50 -24.99 8.94
C ASN A 175 10.71 -23.66 9.65
N PRO A 176 11.80 -23.55 10.43
CA PRO A 176 12.23 -22.28 11.02
C PRO A 176 12.40 -21.23 9.91
N PRO A 177 12.41 -19.92 10.23
CA PRO A 177 12.45 -18.84 9.25
C PRO A 177 13.50 -19.14 8.18
N VAL A 178 13.02 -19.47 6.98
CA VAL A 178 13.88 -19.75 5.84
C VAL A 178 14.39 -18.40 5.35
N VAL A 179 15.59 -18.05 5.81
CA VAL A 179 16.40 -17.02 5.19
C VAL A 179 16.72 -17.51 3.78
N LEU A 180 15.99 -17.02 2.78
CA LEU A 180 16.27 -17.32 1.37
C LEU A 180 17.66 -16.78 1.02
N SER A 181 18.60 -17.71 0.85
CA SER A 181 20.03 -17.49 0.65
C SER A 181 20.38 -17.06 -0.78
N TRP A 182 19.67 -16.10 -1.36
CA TRP A 182 19.98 -15.56 -2.70
C TRP A 182 19.70 -14.05 -2.80
N SER A 183 19.77 -13.35 -1.69
CA SER A 183 19.83 -11.89 -1.71
C SER A 183 21.28 -11.47 -1.92
N PRO A 184 21.55 -10.30 -2.52
CA PRO A 184 22.80 -9.64 -2.24
C PRO A 184 22.91 -9.47 -0.71
N GLU A 185 23.72 -10.29 -0.04
CA GLU A 185 24.03 -10.14 1.40
C GLU A 185 24.53 -8.72 1.73
N TRP A 186 24.95 -7.98 0.69
CA TRP A 186 25.54 -6.66 0.75
C TRP A 186 24.55 -5.47 0.77
N LEU A 187 23.25 -5.65 0.48
CA LEU A 187 22.32 -4.50 0.43
C LEU A 187 21.50 -4.31 1.71
N PHE A 188 20.90 -5.39 2.22
CA PHE A 188 20.11 -5.34 3.47
C PHE A 188 20.50 -6.46 4.41
N SER A 189 20.87 -6.07 5.62
CA SER A 189 21.25 -6.98 6.71
C SER A 189 20.11 -7.94 7.10
N THR A 190 20.45 -9.10 7.67
CA THR A 190 19.45 -10.04 8.22
C THR A 190 18.49 -9.35 9.18
N ALA A 191 19.03 -8.49 10.05
CA ALA A 191 18.26 -7.72 11.00
C ALA A 191 17.26 -6.74 10.35
N PHE A 192 17.53 -6.24 9.13
CA PHE A 192 16.56 -5.43 8.39
C PHE A 192 15.37 -6.29 7.93
N ARG A 193 15.66 -7.50 7.42
CA ARG A 193 14.63 -8.43 6.93
C ARG A 193 13.71 -8.90 8.05
N GLU A 194 14.30 -9.26 9.19
CA GLU A 194 13.55 -9.63 10.39
C GLU A 194 12.69 -8.47 10.88
N PHE A 195 13.21 -7.24 10.83
CA PHE A 195 12.49 -6.05 11.25
C PHE A 195 11.26 -5.77 10.36
N VAL A 196 11.40 -5.76 9.03
CA VAL A 196 10.25 -5.49 8.15
C VAL A 196 9.21 -6.61 8.19
N ALA A 197 9.62 -7.85 8.46
CA ALA A 197 8.73 -8.99 8.66
C ALA A 197 7.81 -8.83 9.88
N LEU A 198 8.23 -8.11 10.92
CA LEU A 198 7.34 -7.76 12.05
C LEU A 198 6.10 -6.99 11.56
N GLY A 199 6.27 -6.15 10.55
CA GLY A 199 5.20 -5.35 9.94
C GLY A 199 4.42 -6.06 8.84
N GLY A 200 4.71 -7.34 8.58
CA GLY A 200 4.06 -8.13 7.53
C GLY A 200 4.64 -7.93 6.12
N ALA A 201 5.81 -7.30 5.98
CA ALA A 201 6.50 -7.14 4.71
C ALA A 201 7.65 -8.16 4.54
N GLU A 202 7.96 -8.50 3.30
CA GLU A 202 9.05 -9.42 2.95
C GLU A 202 10.12 -8.71 2.11
N VAL A 203 11.35 -9.22 2.17
CA VAL A 203 12.46 -8.80 1.31
C VAL A 203 12.75 -9.91 0.30
N THR A 204 12.55 -9.64 -0.98
CA THR A 204 12.72 -10.61 -2.06
C THR A 204 13.65 -10.05 -3.13
N ALA A 205 14.71 -10.77 -3.46
CA ALA A 205 15.55 -10.43 -4.61
C ALA A 205 14.86 -10.88 -5.91
N ARG A 206 14.89 -10.03 -6.94
CA ARG A 206 14.30 -10.25 -8.26
C ARG A 206 15.25 -9.76 -9.36
N GLY A 207 16.10 -10.64 -9.87
CA GLY A 207 17.16 -10.26 -10.82
C GLY A 207 18.10 -9.23 -10.20
N ASP A 208 18.27 -8.09 -10.87
CA ASP A 208 19.12 -6.97 -10.42
C ASP A 208 18.39 -5.99 -9.49
N THR A 209 17.22 -6.39 -8.97
CA THR A 209 16.40 -5.57 -8.08
C THR A 209 16.08 -6.29 -6.79
N VAL A 210 15.78 -5.52 -5.74
CA VAL A 210 15.28 -6.02 -4.46
C VAL A 210 13.92 -5.42 -4.18
N LEU A 211 12.92 -6.27 -3.94
CA LEU A 211 11.59 -5.89 -3.53
C LEU A 211 11.49 -5.95 -2.00
N VAL A 212 10.89 -4.92 -1.40
CA VAL A 212 10.55 -4.87 0.03
C VAL A 212 9.08 -4.52 0.13
N GLY A 213 8.23 -5.38 0.69
CA GLY A 213 6.78 -5.12 0.79
C GLY A 213 5.93 -6.37 0.95
N ASP A 214 4.61 -6.24 0.82
CA ASP A 214 3.63 -7.34 0.95
C ASP A 214 3.13 -7.86 -0.41
N PHE A 215 3.87 -7.57 -1.49
CA PHE A 215 3.54 -7.83 -2.90
C PHE A 215 2.31 -7.08 -3.45
N GLU A 216 1.48 -6.46 -2.62
CA GLU A 216 0.43 -5.53 -3.05
C GLU A 216 0.97 -4.08 -3.11
N THR A 217 1.75 -3.73 -2.09
CA THR A 217 2.40 -2.44 -1.91
C THR A 217 3.80 -2.62 -1.36
N GLY A 218 4.73 -1.81 -1.85
CA GLY A 218 6.10 -1.86 -1.36
C GLY A 218 7.05 -0.98 -2.13
N TYR A 219 8.32 -1.35 -2.08
CA TYR A 219 9.42 -0.65 -2.71
C TYR A 219 10.27 -1.62 -3.51
N GLU A 220 10.61 -1.22 -4.73
CA GLU A 220 11.63 -1.83 -5.57
C GLU A 220 12.90 -1.00 -5.44
N VAL A 221 14.01 -1.68 -5.20
CA VAL A 221 15.34 -1.09 -5.13
C VAL A 221 16.16 -1.64 -6.28
N SER A 222 16.71 -0.77 -7.10
CA SER A 222 17.54 -1.14 -8.24
C SER A 222 18.82 -0.31 -8.26
N ASP A 223 19.94 -0.92 -8.62
CA ASP A 223 21.13 -0.18 -9.01
C ASP A 223 20.97 0.33 -10.46
N ALA A 224 21.19 1.62 -10.68
CA ALA A 224 21.18 2.23 -12.00
C ALA A 224 22.16 3.41 -12.05
N ASP A 225 23.14 3.34 -12.96
CA ASP A 225 24.10 4.43 -13.23
C ASP A 225 24.85 4.96 -12.00
N GLY A 226 25.22 4.07 -11.07
CA GLY A 226 25.90 4.43 -9.82
C GLY A 226 24.99 5.04 -8.76
N TRP A 227 23.67 4.87 -8.92
CA TRP A 227 22.65 5.25 -7.97
C TRP A 227 21.78 4.06 -7.58
N TRP A 228 21.57 3.92 -6.27
CA TRP A 228 20.49 3.13 -5.73
C TRP A 228 19.18 3.88 -5.87
N CYS A 229 18.29 3.38 -6.73
CA CYS A 229 16.97 3.96 -6.96
C CYS A 229 15.90 3.20 -6.18
N VAL A 230 15.09 3.92 -5.41
CA VAL A 230 13.95 3.39 -4.67
C VAL A 230 12.66 3.80 -5.36
N ARG A 231 11.91 2.82 -5.86
CA ARG A 231 10.60 3.03 -6.49
C ARG A 231 9.53 2.43 -5.61
N ARG A 232 8.54 3.23 -5.23
CA ARG A 232 7.35 2.67 -4.61
C ARG A 232 6.56 1.94 -5.68
N TYR A 233 6.26 0.67 -5.47
CA TYR A 233 5.25 -0.05 -6.24
C TYR A 233 3.96 -0.14 -5.42
N SER A 234 2.83 0.08 -6.06
CA SER A 234 1.52 -0.07 -5.46
C SER A 234 0.55 -0.47 -6.54
N ARG A 235 0.10 -1.73 -6.53
CA ARG A 235 -0.94 -2.23 -7.44
C ARG A 235 -0.69 -1.84 -8.92
N GLY A 236 0.53 -2.05 -9.41
CA GLY A 236 0.93 -1.80 -10.81
C GLY A 236 1.47 -0.40 -11.14
N LEU A 237 1.48 0.53 -10.18
CA LEU A 237 2.07 1.86 -10.35
C LEU A 237 3.45 1.92 -9.70
N HIS A 238 4.44 2.43 -10.42
CA HIS A 238 5.81 2.64 -9.92
C HIS A 238 6.16 4.12 -9.93
N ASP A 239 6.36 4.69 -8.73
CA ASP A 239 6.85 6.06 -8.57
C ASP A 239 8.24 6.03 -7.95
N THR A 240 9.24 6.60 -8.63
CA THR A 240 10.55 6.80 -8.00
C THR A 240 10.41 7.80 -6.85
N ARG A 241 10.81 7.39 -5.65
CA ARG A 241 10.69 8.19 -4.43
C ARG A 241 12.00 8.79 -3.98
N MET A 242 13.09 8.05 -4.21
CA MET A 242 14.41 8.45 -3.76
C MET A 242 15.46 7.81 -4.67
N ARG A 243 16.62 8.47 -4.80
CA ARG A 243 17.86 7.84 -5.22
C ARG A 243 19.02 8.26 -4.31
N ALA A 244 19.94 7.34 -4.04
CA ALA A 244 21.14 7.60 -3.25
C ALA A 244 22.38 6.93 -3.85
N ARG A 245 23.56 7.51 -3.65
CA ARG A 245 24.83 6.85 -3.99
C ARG A 245 25.26 5.81 -2.96
N GLY A 246 24.80 5.93 -1.72
CA GLY A 246 25.04 4.97 -0.65
C GLY A 246 23.85 4.03 -0.46
N ALA A 247 24.11 2.71 -0.42
CA ALA A 247 23.10 1.71 -0.07
C ALA A 247 22.56 1.89 1.37
N GLU A 248 23.38 2.41 2.27
CA GLU A 248 22.98 2.66 3.66
C GLU A 248 21.85 3.70 3.75
N ASP A 249 21.88 4.74 2.90
CA ASP A 249 20.83 5.77 2.85
C ASP A 249 19.51 5.21 2.31
N VAL A 250 19.58 4.20 1.46
CA VAL A 250 18.41 3.44 1.02
C VAL A 250 17.82 2.65 2.18
N GLU A 251 18.65 1.97 2.98
CA GLU A 251 18.16 1.24 4.16
C GLU A 251 17.52 2.20 5.16
N ARG A 252 18.14 3.35 5.44
CA ARG A 252 17.55 4.43 6.28
C ARG A 252 16.17 4.84 5.77
N TYR A 253 16.04 5.02 4.46
CA TYR A 253 14.77 5.44 3.85
C TYR A 253 13.71 4.36 3.97
N LEU A 254 14.05 3.11 3.69
CA LEU A 254 13.11 2.00 3.84
C LEU A 254 12.71 1.78 5.30
N LEU A 255 13.60 2.01 6.26
CA LEU A 255 13.26 1.99 7.68
C LEU A 255 12.27 3.09 8.06
N LEU A 256 12.37 4.28 7.47
CA LEU A 256 11.35 5.33 7.63
C LEU A 256 9.97 4.85 7.12
N GLN A 257 9.94 4.11 6.01
CA GLN A 257 8.70 3.68 5.36
C GLN A 257 8.05 2.46 6.05
N PHE A 258 8.84 1.48 6.48
CA PHE A 258 8.34 0.24 7.09
C PHE A 258 8.34 0.25 8.62
N GLY A 259 9.10 1.14 9.24
CA GLY A 259 9.23 1.23 10.69
C GLY A 259 7.90 1.41 11.44
N PRO A 260 6.96 2.26 10.97
CA PRO A 260 5.65 2.37 11.61
C PRO A 260 4.88 1.05 11.64
N ALA A 261 4.87 0.29 10.54
CA ALA A 261 4.17 -0.99 10.47
C ALA A 261 4.82 -2.03 11.41
N ALA A 262 6.15 -2.12 11.40
CA ALA A 262 6.91 -2.99 12.30
C ALA A 262 6.64 -2.66 13.77
N ARG A 263 6.64 -1.37 14.14
CA ARG A 263 6.32 -0.91 15.51
C ARG A 263 4.90 -1.27 15.95
N HIS A 264 3.94 -1.19 15.04
CA HIS A 264 2.53 -1.49 15.31
C HIS A 264 2.18 -2.98 15.26
N ALA A 265 3.18 -3.85 15.08
CA ALA A 265 2.99 -5.27 15.13
C ALA A 265 2.29 -5.70 16.45
N PRO A 266 1.24 -6.55 16.39
CA PRO A 266 0.46 -6.94 17.57
C PRO A 266 1.29 -7.47 18.74
N GLN A 267 2.45 -8.09 18.45
CA GLN A 267 3.37 -8.64 19.44
C GLN A 267 4.14 -7.59 20.26
N LEU A 268 4.40 -6.38 19.74
CA LEU A 268 5.31 -5.42 20.40
C LEU A 268 4.62 -4.55 21.46
N ARG A 269 3.31 -4.30 21.32
CA ARG A 269 2.50 -3.48 22.26
C ARG A 269 3.11 -2.11 22.61
N LEU A 270 3.88 -1.50 21.71
CA LEU A 270 4.56 -0.23 21.96
C LEU A 270 3.61 0.98 21.95
N PRO A 271 3.96 2.09 22.64
CA PRO A 271 3.23 3.35 22.56
C PRO A 271 3.20 3.91 21.13
N LEU A 272 2.12 4.61 20.79
CA LEU A 272 2.02 5.33 19.53
C LEU A 272 3.05 6.46 19.53
N LEU A 273 3.76 6.60 18.42
CA LEU A 273 4.64 7.74 18.16
C LEU A 273 3.91 8.69 17.21
N VAL A 274 3.94 9.98 17.51
CA VAL A 274 3.34 11.03 16.67
C VAL A 274 4.34 12.13 16.39
N GLU A 275 4.14 12.85 15.28
CA GLU A 275 4.95 14.02 14.96
C GLU A 275 4.75 15.12 16.03
N PRO A 276 5.83 15.77 16.48
CA PRO A 276 5.71 16.89 17.41
C PRO A 276 5.00 18.09 16.75
N ALA A 277 4.38 18.93 17.58
CA ALA A 277 3.95 20.27 17.19
C ALA A 277 4.92 21.30 17.78
N PRO A 278 5.51 22.21 16.98
CA PRO A 278 5.34 22.41 15.53
C PRO A 278 5.98 21.30 14.67
N PRO A 279 5.58 21.19 13.38
CA PRO A 279 6.13 20.18 12.46
C PRO A 279 7.65 20.23 12.37
N VAL A 280 8.23 19.08 12.03
CA VAL A 280 9.68 18.91 11.98
C VAL A 280 10.25 19.67 10.78
N GLU A 281 11.27 20.48 11.02
CA GLU A 281 12.04 21.18 9.99
C GLU A 281 13.20 20.30 9.46
N ILE A 282 13.86 20.73 8.37
CA ILE A 282 15.06 20.06 7.86
C ILE A 282 16.13 19.99 8.97
N ALA A 283 16.82 18.86 9.09
CA ALA A 283 17.88 18.68 10.08
C ALA A 283 18.99 19.73 9.96
N GLU A 284 19.54 20.13 11.11
CA GLU A 284 20.58 21.16 11.19
C GLU A 284 21.79 20.81 10.30
N GLY A 285 22.31 21.81 9.60
CA GLY A 285 23.44 21.66 8.68
C GLY A 285 23.09 21.06 7.32
N LEU A 286 21.81 20.76 7.06
CA LEU A 286 21.33 20.31 5.76
C LEU A 286 20.37 21.32 5.12
N ARG A 287 20.27 21.25 3.80
CA ARG A 287 19.30 22.00 3.00
C ARG A 287 18.83 21.17 1.80
N PHE A 288 17.66 21.52 1.29
CA PHE A 288 17.20 21.03 -0.01
C PHE A 288 17.59 21.99 -1.12
N GLU A 289 18.15 21.44 -2.20
CA GLU A 289 18.46 22.16 -3.43
C GLU A 289 17.65 21.55 -4.58
N PRO A 290 16.73 22.30 -5.22
CA PRO A 290 15.97 21.79 -6.36
C PRO A 290 16.91 21.39 -7.51
N VAL A 291 16.74 20.17 -8.03
CA VAL A 291 17.55 19.65 -9.14
C VAL A 291 16.74 19.37 -10.40
N ALA A 292 15.45 19.10 -10.26
CA ALA A 292 14.49 18.97 -11.35
C ALA A 292 13.07 19.25 -10.84
N PRO A 293 12.07 19.48 -11.71
CA PRO A 293 10.69 19.61 -11.28
C PRO A 293 10.25 18.40 -10.44
N GLY A 294 9.87 18.66 -9.19
CA GLY A 294 9.47 17.63 -8.23
C GLY A 294 10.62 16.79 -7.69
N TRP A 295 11.85 17.30 -7.69
CA TRP A 295 13.03 16.64 -7.13
C TRP A 295 13.93 17.62 -6.37
N VAL A 296 14.36 17.21 -5.19
CA VAL A 296 15.33 17.93 -4.37
C VAL A 296 16.55 17.06 -4.09
N SER A 297 17.73 17.68 -4.13
CA SER A 297 18.96 17.09 -3.63
C SER A 297 19.18 17.52 -2.18
N VAL A 298 19.63 16.58 -1.34
CA VAL A 298 20.04 16.86 0.03
C VAL A 298 21.50 17.30 0.02
N ARG A 299 21.77 18.50 0.53
CA ARG A 299 23.13 19.07 0.59
C ARG A 299 23.49 19.55 1.97
N GLY A 300 24.79 19.59 2.26
CA GLY A 300 25.29 20.36 3.39
C GLY A 300 25.03 21.85 3.20
N THR A 301 24.86 22.59 4.29
CA THR A 301 24.75 24.07 4.25
C THR A 301 26.01 24.73 3.68
N ASP A 302 27.15 24.03 3.74
CA ASP A 302 28.43 24.39 3.12
C ASP A 302 28.50 24.13 1.60
N GLY A 303 27.44 23.54 1.02
CA GLY A 303 27.36 23.19 -0.40
C GLY A 303 27.87 21.78 -0.73
N SER A 304 28.34 21.00 0.25
CA SER A 304 28.78 19.63 0.05
C SER A 304 27.64 18.73 -0.46
N GLU A 305 27.96 17.86 -1.43
CA GLU A 305 27.02 16.90 -2.01
C GLU A 305 26.92 15.67 -1.10
N ARG A 306 25.69 15.27 -0.72
CA ARG A 306 25.47 14.00 -0.01
C ARG A 306 25.24 12.81 -0.94
N GLY A 307 24.99 13.06 -2.22
CA GLY A 307 24.63 12.03 -3.18
C GLY A 307 23.26 11.41 -2.88
N ILE A 308 22.30 12.23 -2.45
CA ILE A 308 20.93 11.83 -2.14
C ILE A 308 19.97 12.78 -2.84
N GLU A 309 18.97 12.22 -3.51
CA GLU A 309 17.87 12.96 -4.09
C GLU A 309 16.52 12.32 -3.78
N ILE A 310 15.52 13.14 -3.48
CA ILE A 310 14.20 12.72 -3.03
C ILE A 310 13.17 13.39 -3.93
N ALA A 311 12.16 12.61 -4.35
CA ALA A 311 11.06 13.11 -5.14
C ALA A 311 10.13 13.97 -4.25
N ASP A 312 10.00 15.24 -4.60
CA ASP A 312 9.08 16.21 -3.99
C ASP A 312 7.80 16.32 -4.82
N ALA A 313 6.82 15.47 -4.51
CA ALA A 313 5.49 15.56 -5.10
C ALA A 313 4.42 15.65 -4.00
N GLY A 314 4.42 16.76 -3.25
CA GLY A 314 3.33 17.20 -2.39
C GLY A 314 3.61 17.18 -0.87
N ILE A 315 2.65 17.68 -0.07
CA ILE A 315 2.75 17.89 1.39
C ILE A 315 3.26 16.63 2.14
N THR A 316 2.86 15.43 1.70
CA THR A 316 3.29 14.16 2.31
C THR A 316 4.74 13.78 1.95
N ALA A 317 5.20 14.05 0.73
CA ALA A 317 6.59 13.78 0.33
C ALA A 317 7.57 14.80 0.95
N ALA A 318 7.14 16.06 1.09
CA ALA A 318 7.88 17.10 1.81
C ALA A 318 8.09 16.72 3.29
N ARG A 319 7.12 16.03 3.91
CA ARG A 319 7.27 15.49 5.27
C ARG A 319 8.30 14.38 5.33
N ASP A 320 8.14 13.31 4.55
CA ASP A 320 9.07 12.18 4.56
C ASP A 320 10.51 12.62 4.27
N ALA A 321 10.70 13.60 3.37
CA ALA A 321 12.00 14.17 3.08
C ALA A 321 12.63 14.85 4.31
N ARG A 322 11.86 15.63 5.08
CA ARG A 322 12.35 16.29 6.31
C ARG A 322 12.69 15.27 7.38
N ASP A 323 11.78 14.33 7.64
CA ASP A 323 11.99 13.26 8.63
C ASP A 323 13.25 12.44 8.28
N PHE A 324 13.42 12.12 6.99
CA PHE A 324 14.59 11.43 6.49
C PHE A 324 15.90 12.16 6.77
N THR A 325 15.94 13.51 6.68
CA THR A 325 17.17 14.26 6.99
C THR A 325 17.64 14.09 8.43
N HIS A 326 16.73 13.91 9.39
CA HIS A 326 17.10 13.64 10.78
C HIS A 326 17.64 12.23 10.99
N LEU A 327 17.23 11.27 10.16
CA LEU A 327 17.73 9.89 10.21
C LEU A 327 19.16 9.75 9.65
N LEU A 328 19.63 10.69 8.83
CA LEU A 328 20.98 10.67 8.26
C LEU A 328 22.10 10.76 9.30
N ARG A 329 21.80 11.18 10.52
CA ARG A 329 22.75 11.22 11.64
C ARG A 329 22.90 9.88 12.36
N SER A 330 22.04 8.91 12.05
CA SER A 330 21.97 7.61 12.71
C SER A 330 22.28 6.49 11.73
N THR A 331 22.82 5.39 12.24
CA THR A 331 23.00 4.15 11.47
C THR A 331 21.65 3.44 11.28
N PRO A 332 21.50 2.60 10.25
CA PRO A 332 20.30 1.77 10.10
C PRO A 332 19.98 0.92 11.33
N GLN A 333 20.99 0.45 12.05
CA GLN A 333 20.82 -0.27 13.31
C GLN A 333 20.14 0.59 14.38
N GLU A 334 20.66 1.79 14.64
CA GLU A 334 20.09 2.71 15.64
C GLU A 334 18.64 3.09 15.30
N ILE A 335 18.33 3.25 14.01
CA ILE A 335 16.97 3.56 13.55
C ILE A 335 16.01 2.39 13.84
N ARG A 336 16.40 1.15 13.51
CA ARG A 336 15.60 -0.04 13.84
C ARG A 336 15.37 -0.17 15.34
N GLU A 337 16.43 -0.04 16.13
CA GLU A 337 16.35 -0.12 17.59
C GLU A 337 15.42 0.97 18.14
N SER A 338 15.47 2.17 17.58
CA SER A 338 14.56 3.27 17.95
C SER A 338 13.09 2.96 17.63
N TYR A 339 12.78 2.28 16.53
CA TYR A 339 11.41 1.83 16.24
C TYR A 339 10.91 0.77 17.22
N LEU A 340 11.81 0.00 17.83
CA LEU A 340 11.51 -1.00 18.86
C LEU A 340 11.52 -0.42 20.28
N ASP A 341 12.05 0.80 20.47
CA ASP A 341 12.09 1.51 21.74
C ASP A 341 10.76 2.19 22.07
N ALA A 342 10.32 2.13 23.33
CA ALA A 342 9.04 2.70 23.74
C ALA A 342 8.97 4.23 23.51
N ALA A 343 10.09 4.94 23.66
CA ALA A 343 10.17 6.39 23.47
C ALA A 343 10.60 6.81 22.05
N GLY A 344 10.93 5.86 21.17
CA GLY A 344 11.48 6.18 19.85
C GLY A 344 12.95 6.63 19.87
N SER A 345 13.68 6.38 20.96
CA SER A 345 15.03 6.92 21.15
C SER A 345 16.13 6.02 20.59
N PRO A 346 17.25 6.58 20.10
CA PRO A 346 17.56 8.02 19.96
C PRO A 346 17.22 8.61 18.58
N ALA A 347 16.98 7.77 17.57
CA ALA A 347 16.90 8.21 16.18
C ALA A 347 15.55 8.87 15.84
N LEU A 348 14.45 8.42 16.45
CA LEU A 348 13.11 8.95 16.17
C LEU A 348 12.74 10.13 17.08
N SER A 349 13.39 10.32 18.23
CA SER A 349 13.04 11.41 19.16
C SER A 349 12.97 12.83 18.56
N PRO A 350 13.77 13.21 17.55
CA PRO A 350 13.62 14.52 16.88
C PRO A 350 12.40 14.61 15.98
N ILE A 351 11.95 13.48 15.44
CA ILE A 351 10.90 13.40 14.43
C ILE A 351 9.55 12.97 15.02
N LEU A 352 9.58 12.29 16.16
CA LEU A 352 8.45 11.61 16.77
C LEU A 352 8.54 11.63 18.30
N VAL A 353 7.40 11.84 18.96
CA VAL A 353 7.25 11.79 20.42
C VAL A 353 6.26 10.70 20.83
N PRO A 354 6.52 9.99 21.95
CA PRO A 354 5.60 8.97 22.45
C PRO A 354 4.34 9.59 23.04
N VAL A 355 3.21 9.03 22.67
CA VAL A 355 1.92 9.28 23.31
C VAL A 355 1.64 8.12 24.25
N SER A 356 1.45 8.40 25.53
CA SER A 356 1.07 7.39 26.51
C SER A 356 -0.27 6.78 26.10
N ARG A 357 -0.35 5.44 26.13
CA ARG A 357 -1.58 4.66 25.81
C ARG A 357 -2.79 4.97 26.70
N GLY A 358 -2.69 5.92 27.63
CA GLY A 358 -3.78 6.48 28.42
C GLY A 358 -4.63 7.51 27.68
N ASP A 359 -4.19 8.02 26.52
CA ASP A 359 -4.74 9.24 25.89
C ASP A 359 -5.33 9.01 24.47
N ALA A 360 -5.86 7.82 24.14
CA ALA A 360 -6.18 7.50 22.72
C ALA A 360 -7.63 7.06 22.40
N VAL A 361 -8.52 6.89 23.37
CA VAL A 361 -9.97 6.75 23.14
C VAL A 361 -10.66 7.30 24.39
N PRO A 362 -11.63 8.24 24.28
CA PRO A 362 -12.30 8.72 25.47
C PRO A 362 -13.09 7.53 26.06
N PRO A 363 -13.11 7.36 27.40
CA PRO A 363 -13.74 6.20 28.02
C PRO A 363 -15.21 6.11 27.58
N SER A 364 -15.54 5.07 26.80
CA SER A 364 -16.89 4.91 26.30
C SER A 364 -17.85 4.70 27.46
N VAL A 365 -18.88 5.53 27.54
CA VAL A 365 -19.96 5.37 28.52
C VAL A 365 -21.10 4.64 27.82
N ASP A 366 -21.65 3.63 28.48
CA ASP A 366 -22.89 2.98 28.04
C ASP A 366 -23.98 4.04 27.83
N TRP A 367 -24.67 4.02 26.68
CA TRP A 367 -25.71 4.97 26.32
C TRP A 367 -26.80 5.08 27.40
N GLY A 368 -27.08 3.97 28.10
CA GLY A 368 -27.99 3.90 29.24
C GLY A 368 -27.53 4.66 30.48
N ARG A 369 -26.23 4.94 30.60
CA ARG A 369 -25.60 5.66 31.72
C ARG A 369 -25.35 7.15 31.45
N LEU A 370 -25.58 7.62 30.22
CA LEU A 370 -25.55 9.05 29.90
C LEU A 370 -26.68 9.80 30.61
N SER A 371 -26.41 11.06 31.00
CA SER A 371 -27.45 11.97 31.46
C SER A 371 -28.49 12.23 30.36
N ALA A 372 -29.69 12.71 30.70
CA ALA A 372 -30.72 13.00 29.71
C ALA A 372 -30.31 14.08 28.70
N SER A 373 -29.46 15.04 29.11
CA SER A 373 -28.89 16.05 28.21
C SER A 373 -27.84 15.44 27.29
N ASP A 374 -26.92 14.64 27.83
CA ASP A 374 -25.83 14.06 27.05
C ASP A 374 -26.34 13.01 26.07
N ARG A 375 -27.37 12.26 26.45
CA ARG A 375 -28.02 11.31 25.54
C ARG A 375 -28.63 12.01 24.32
N ARG A 376 -29.26 13.18 24.49
CA ARG A 376 -29.77 13.96 23.35
C ARG A 376 -28.65 14.43 22.40
N LEU A 377 -27.52 14.84 22.96
CA LEU A 377 -26.35 15.22 22.16
C LEU A 377 -25.74 14.00 21.44
N ALA A 378 -25.63 12.87 22.14
CA ALA A 378 -25.15 11.62 21.58
C ALA A 378 -26.04 11.13 20.44
N ASP A 379 -27.37 11.17 20.61
CA ASP A 379 -28.35 10.83 19.57
C ASP A 379 -28.21 11.76 18.35
N SER A 380 -27.90 13.04 18.58
CA SER A 380 -27.68 14.01 17.51
C SER A 380 -26.39 13.71 16.73
N GLY A 381 -25.29 13.42 17.43
CA GLY A 381 -24.05 12.97 16.79
C GLY A 381 -24.19 11.65 16.04
N PHE A 382 -24.98 10.71 16.57
CA PHE A 382 -25.29 9.44 15.90
C PHE A 382 -26.04 9.67 14.58
N ARG A 383 -27.06 10.54 14.55
CA ARG A 383 -27.77 10.90 13.31
C ARG A 383 -26.84 11.52 12.28
N LEU A 384 -25.92 12.38 12.70
CA LEU A 384 -24.93 12.98 11.80
C LEU A 384 -24.00 11.92 11.18
N PHE A 385 -23.65 10.86 11.92
CA PHE A 385 -22.95 9.71 11.34
C PHE A 385 -23.81 8.96 10.32
N CYS A 386 -25.10 8.78 10.57
CA CYS A 386 -26.02 8.19 9.58
C CYS A 386 -26.06 9.01 8.29
N SER A 387 -26.28 10.32 8.39
CA SER A 387 -26.32 11.23 7.23
C SER A 387 -25.01 11.23 6.43
N LEU A 388 -23.86 11.27 7.12
CA LEU A 388 -22.54 11.18 6.49
C LEU A 388 -22.35 9.90 5.67
N ASN A 389 -22.92 8.79 6.15
CA ASN A 389 -22.79 7.49 5.51
C ASN A 389 -23.81 7.31 4.38
N GLU A 390 -25.04 7.80 4.53
CA GLU A 390 -26.04 7.86 3.46
C GLU A 390 -25.53 8.66 2.26
N LYS A 391 -24.96 9.85 2.50
CA LYS A 391 -24.31 10.68 1.48
C LYS A 391 -23.17 9.94 0.75
N ARG A 392 -22.53 8.97 1.41
CA ARG A 392 -21.44 8.16 0.87
C ARG A 392 -21.89 6.81 0.30
N GLY A 393 -23.19 6.50 0.30
CA GLY A 393 -23.74 5.23 -0.13
C GLY A 393 -23.24 4.03 0.70
N LYS A 394 -22.90 4.25 1.97
CA LYS A 394 -22.37 3.22 2.87
C LYS A 394 -23.39 2.91 3.97
N VAL A 395 -23.58 1.63 4.26
CA VAL A 395 -24.24 1.16 5.49
C VAL A 395 -23.13 0.77 6.46
N PHE A 396 -23.20 1.21 7.72
CA PHE A 396 -22.29 0.74 8.75
C PHE A 396 -23.04 -0.07 9.81
N GLU A 397 -22.49 -1.22 10.17
CA GLU A 397 -23.01 -2.12 11.20
C GLU A 397 -22.23 -1.98 12.52
N ASP A 398 -21.12 -1.23 12.51
CA ASP A 398 -20.25 -1.11 13.67
C ASP A 398 -20.88 -0.27 14.79
N PRO A 399 -20.66 -0.66 16.06
CA PRO A 399 -21.18 0.06 17.21
C PRO A 399 -20.59 1.47 17.30
N VAL A 400 -21.46 2.44 17.55
CA VAL A 400 -21.10 3.83 17.84
C VAL A 400 -21.00 4.01 19.34
N SER A 401 -19.93 4.62 19.80
CA SER A 401 -19.68 4.91 21.21
C SER A 401 -19.86 6.39 21.50
N ALA A 402 -20.15 6.73 22.76
CA ALA A 402 -20.25 8.11 23.23
C ALA A 402 -19.43 8.31 24.50
N ALA A 403 -18.82 9.48 24.64
CA ALA A 403 -18.09 9.90 25.82
C ALA A 403 -18.37 11.38 26.13
N PRO A 404 -18.88 11.72 27.33
CA PRO A 404 -19.05 13.10 27.75
C PRO A 404 -17.72 13.84 27.88
N PHE A 405 -17.74 15.15 27.65
CA PHE A 405 -16.64 16.06 27.93
C PHE A 405 -17.17 17.40 28.45
N ASP A 406 -16.28 18.25 28.97
CA ASP A 406 -16.69 19.56 29.46
C ASP A 406 -17.19 20.45 28.30
N GLY A 407 -18.51 20.64 28.23
CA GLY A 407 -19.19 21.40 27.19
C GLY A 407 -19.95 20.58 26.14
N GLY A 408 -19.93 19.24 26.20
CA GLY A 408 -20.64 18.41 25.22
C GLY A 408 -20.42 16.90 25.30
N VAL A 409 -20.66 16.21 24.19
CA VAL A 409 -20.47 14.75 24.03
C VAL A 409 -19.70 14.46 22.75
N ALA A 410 -18.69 13.61 22.85
CA ALA A 410 -17.99 13.04 21.71
C ALA A 410 -18.65 11.71 21.32
N VAL A 411 -19.02 11.59 20.05
CA VAL A 411 -19.58 10.39 19.46
C VAL A 411 -18.55 9.85 18.47
N PHE A 412 -18.19 8.57 18.54
CA PHE A 412 -17.06 8.05 17.77
C PHE A 412 -17.21 6.57 17.41
N ARG A 413 -16.48 6.17 16.36
CA ARG A 413 -16.31 4.78 15.96
C ARG A 413 -14.81 4.43 16.01
N SER A 414 -14.44 3.54 16.92
CA SER A 414 -13.04 3.11 17.15
C SER A 414 -12.56 2.08 16.12
N ILE A 415 -12.75 2.39 14.84
CA ILE A 415 -12.31 1.56 13.71
C ILE A 415 -11.63 2.43 12.65
N ARG A 416 -10.88 1.80 11.75
CA ARG A 416 -10.26 2.50 10.60
C ARG A 416 -11.35 3.13 9.73
N GLY A 417 -11.28 4.45 9.55
CA GLY A 417 -12.28 5.22 8.80
C GLY A 417 -13.56 5.55 9.60
N GLY A 418 -13.60 5.24 10.90
CA GLY A 418 -14.76 5.45 11.77
C GLY A 418 -15.01 6.90 12.16
N GLY A 419 -13.96 7.65 12.49
CA GLY A 419 -14.05 9.08 12.83
C GLY A 419 -14.71 9.40 14.16
N MET A 420 -14.79 10.69 14.45
CA MET A 420 -15.35 11.27 15.67
C MET A 420 -16.13 12.55 15.36
N ILE A 421 -17.25 12.75 16.04
CA ILE A 421 -18.06 13.96 16.04
C ILE A 421 -18.16 14.48 17.48
N LEU A 422 -17.65 15.68 17.73
CA LEU A 422 -17.90 16.42 18.97
C LEU A 422 -19.20 17.22 18.80
N VAL A 423 -20.10 17.13 19.77
CA VAL A 423 -21.38 17.86 19.79
C VAL A 423 -21.46 18.66 21.08
N ALA A 424 -21.49 19.98 20.98
CA ALA A 424 -21.61 20.86 22.15
C ALA A 424 -23.06 21.15 22.55
N HIS A 425 -23.24 21.65 23.76
CA HIS A 425 -24.55 22.06 24.28
C HIS A 425 -25.23 23.17 23.46
N ASP A 426 -24.48 23.99 22.75
CA ASP A 426 -24.99 25.03 21.84
C ASP A 426 -25.43 24.48 20.46
N GLY A 427 -25.31 23.16 20.25
CA GLY A 427 -25.63 22.49 18.99
C GLY A 427 -24.54 22.57 17.94
N SER A 428 -23.41 23.22 18.23
CA SER A 428 -22.27 23.28 17.32
C SER A 428 -21.51 21.94 17.31
N VAL A 429 -20.97 21.58 16.14
CA VAL A 429 -20.35 20.27 15.93
C VAL A 429 -18.98 20.36 15.27
N LEU A 430 -18.14 19.36 15.48
CA LEU A 430 -16.87 19.19 14.77
C LEU A 430 -16.65 17.73 14.43
N TYR A 431 -16.42 17.44 13.15
CA TYR A 431 -16.05 16.12 12.66
C TYR A 431 -14.56 16.02 12.39
N ARG A 432 -13.96 14.90 12.81
CA ARG A 432 -12.58 14.51 12.50
C ARG A 432 -12.49 13.04 12.11
N SER A 433 -11.55 12.72 11.21
CA SER A 433 -11.29 11.33 10.79
C SER A 433 -10.68 10.52 11.93
N SER A 434 -10.67 9.19 11.78
CA SER A 434 -10.10 8.26 12.76
C SER A 434 -8.58 8.41 12.98
N SER A 435 -7.93 9.32 12.25
CA SER A 435 -6.51 9.66 12.41
C SER A 435 -6.26 10.77 13.43
N TYR A 436 -7.31 11.40 13.97
CA TYR A 436 -7.21 12.41 15.02
C TYR A 436 -7.43 11.79 16.40
N SER A 437 -6.66 12.24 17.40
CA SER A 437 -6.93 11.94 18.80
C SER A 437 -8.11 12.77 19.32
N PHE A 438 -8.70 12.32 20.44
CA PHE A 438 -9.81 13.01 21.09
C PHE A 438 -9.39 14.40 21.59
N GLU A 439 -8.24 14.48 22.26
CA GLU A 439 -7.69 15.69 22.87
C GLU A 439 -7.41 16.74 21.80
N ARG A 440 -6.80 16.35 20.69
CA ARG A 440 -6.54 17.26 19.56
C ARG A 440 -7.85 17.78 18.95
N ALA A 441 -8.82 16.90 18.76
CA ALA A 441 -10.12 17.31 18.23
C ALA A 441 -10.84 18.25 19.22
N LEU A 442 -10.69 18.02 20.53
CA LEU A 442 -11.25 18.85 21.58
C LEU A 442 -10.56 20.22 21.69
N ASP A 443 -9.24 20.29 21.52
CA ASP A 443 -8.49 21.54 21.52
C ASP A 443 -8.88 22.40 20.32
N GLU A 444 -8.92 21.83 19.11
CA GLU A 444 -9.41 22.54 17.91
C GLU A 444 -10.87 23.02 18.11
N PHE A 445 -11.70 22.21 18.77
CA PHE A 445 -13.05 22.60 19.13
C PHE A 445 -13.09 23.77 20.11
N ARG A 446 -12.22 23.79 21.13
CA ARG A 446 -12.10 24.90 22.08
C ARG A 446 -11.57 26.17 21.44
N GLU A 447 -10.71 26.04 20.43
CA GLU A 447 -10.21 27.14 19.59
C GLU A 447 -11.26 27.69 18.61
N GLY A 448 -12.47 27.13 18.60
CA GLY A 448 -13.60 27.63 17.81
C GLY A 448 -13.77 26.97 16.44
N GLN A 449 -13.01 25.92 16.13
CA GLN A 449 -13.21 25.17 14.88
C GLN A 449 -14.54 24.42 14.92
N ARG A 450 -15.33 24.53 13.85
CA ARG A 450 -16.63 23.86 13.68
C ARG A 450 -16.75 23.26 12.30
N THR A 451 -17.53 22.19 12.18
CA THR A 451 -17.94 21.62 10.90
C THR A 451 -19.36 22.11 10.57
N PRO A 452 -19.55 22.80 9.42
CA PRO A 452 -20.89 23.20 8.98
C PRO A 452 -21.82 22.00 8.81
N LEU A 453 -23.06 22.09 9.29
CA LEU A 453 -24.02 20.97 9.27
C LEU A 453 -24.30 20.44 7.85
N ASP A 454 -24.32 21.31 6.83
CA ASP A 454 -24.51 20.92 5.42
C ASP A 454 -23.42 19.94 4.90
N SER A 455 -22.26 19.91 5.57
CA SER A 455 -21.19 18.98 5.24
C SER A 455 -21.60 17.51 5.46
N PHE A 456 -22.52 17.26 6.40
CA PHE A 456 -22.99 15.95 6.81
C PHE A 456 -24.08 15.38 5.90
N GLY A 457 -24.67 16.18 5.01
CA GLY A 457 -25.82 15.81 4.19
C GLY A 457 -27.12 16.28 4.86
N GLY A 458 -27.81 17.22 4.20
CA GLY A 458 -29.10 17.77 4.63
C GLY A 458 -30.27 17.04 4.00
#